data_AF-A0A6V7QJD3-F1
#
_entry.id   AF-A0A6V7QJD3-F1
#
_cell.length_a   1.000
_cell.length_b   1.000
_cell.length_c   1.000
_cell.angle_alpha   90.00
_cell.angle_beta   90.00
_cell.angle_gamma   90.00
#
_symmetry.space_group_name_H-M   'P 1'
#
loop_
_entity.id
_entity.type
_entity.pdbx_description
1 polymer ?
#
loop_
_entity_poly.entity_id
_entity_poly.type
_entity_poly.pdbx_seq_one_letter_code
_entity_poly.pdbx_strand_id
1 'polypeptide(L)'
;MEWLDGKAEGSVVYVSFGSMSVVKKRQMEEIRKGLKESGRPYLWVVRKDNKEAESIEPEEQDQKGMVVAWCSQIRVLNHAAVGCFVTHCGWNSTVESVAAGVPTVCVPQWTDQGTNAWLMAEEWGMGVRGRSTARACWRGRS
;
A
#
# COMPACT_ATOMS: atom_id res chain seq x y z
N MET A 1 12.84 -11.87 6.29
CA MET A 1 11.63 -11.79 5.45
C MET A 1 12.13 -12.26 4.11
N GLU A 2 12.27 -13.57 3.90
CA GLU A 2 13.24 -14.11 2.91
C GLU A 2 13.06 -13.53 1.50
N TRP A 3 11.81 -13.29 1.08
CA TRP A 3 11.55 -12.63 -0.20
C TRP A 3 12.04 -11.17 -0.28
N LEU A 4 11.92 -10.39 0.81
CA LEU A 4 12.46 -9.02 0.86
C LEU A 4 13.97 -8.98 1.02
N ASP A 5 14.56 -9.98 1.69
CA ASP A 5 16.00 -10.07 1.90
C ASP A 5 16.75 -10.16 0.55
N GLY A 6 16.10 -10.69 -0.48
CA GLY A 6 16.60 -10.74 -1.86
C GLY A 6 16.32 -9.51 -2.73
N LYS A 7 15.81 -8.40 -2.18
CA LYS A 7 15.51 -7.17 -2.93
C LYS A 7 16.49 -6.04 -2.59
N ALA A 8 16.72 -5.16 -3.55
CA ALA A 8 17.56 -3.99 -3.34
C ALA A 8 16.93 -3.02 -2.32
N GLU A 9 17.78 -2.29 -1.60
CA GLU A 9 17.36 -1.27 -0.63
C GLU A 9 16.42 -0.23 -1.27
N GLY A 10 15.35 0.14 -0.56
CA GLY A 10 14.36 1.12 -1.02
C GLY A 10 13.61 0.75 -2.31
N SER A 11 13.73 -0.48 -2.82
CA SER A 11 13.16 -0.87 -4.12
C SER A 11 11.70 -1.33 -4.06
N VAL A 12 11.26 -1.85 -2.91
CA VAL A 12 9.96 -2.51 -2.75
C VAL A 12 8.86 -1.50 -2.43
N VAL A 13 7.73 -1.64 -3.12
CA VAL A 13 6.46 -0.96 -2.78
C VAL A 13 5.64 -1.87 -1.89
N TYR A 14 5.40 -1.45 -0.65
CA TYR A 14 4.50 -2.14 0.26
C TYR A 14 3.08 -1.57 0.12
N VAL A 15 2.06 -2.43 0.07
CA VAL A 15 0.65 -2.02 -0.09
C VAL A 15 -0.21 -2.69 0.96
N SER A 16 -0.93 -1.90 1.77
CA SER A 16 -1.87 -2.39 2.77
C SER A 16 -2.95 -1.35 3.06
N PHE A 17 -4.22 -1.78 3.05
CA PHE A 17 -5.38 -0.93 3.35
C PHE A 17 -5.95 -1.18 4.76
N GLY A 18 -5.21 -1.87 5.63
CA GLY A 18 -5.64 -2.12 7.02
C GLY A 18 -6.79 -3.14 7.14
N SER A 19 -7.30 -3.28 8.36
CA SER A 19 -8.27 -4.31 8.76
C SER A 19 -9.74 -3.90 8.65
N MET A 20 -10.03 -2.61 8.46
CA MET A 20 -11.41 -2.10 8.46
C MET A 20 -11.91 -1.69 7.06
N SER A 21 -11.02 -1.67 6.07
CA SER A 21 -11.33 -1.20 4.73
C SER A 21 -11.69 -2.36 3.79
N VAL A 22 -12.88 -2.29 3.21
CA VAL A 22 -13.26 -3.09 2.05
C VAL A 22 -12.85 -2.33 0.78
N VAL A 23 -11.81 -2.82 0.11
CA VAL A 23 -11.35 -2.23 -1.16
C VAL A 23 -12.16 -2.84 -2.29
N LYS A 24 -12.93 -2.00 -3.00
CA LYS A 24 -13.76 -2.42 -4.15
C LYS A 24 -12.91 -3.09 -5.24
N LYS A 25 -13.47 -4.08 -5.94
CA LYS A 25 -12.76 -4.86 -6.96
C LYS A 25 -12.03 -3.99 -7.98
N ARG A 26 -12.73 -2.99 -8.52
CA ARG A 26 -12.17 -2.02 -9.48
C ARG A 26 -10.95 -1.28 -8.92
N GLN A 27 -10.97 -0.86 -7.66
CA GLN A 27 -9.82 -0.18 -7.07
C GLN A 27 -8.63 -1.14 -6.95
N MET A 28 -8.87 -2.41 -6.63
CA MET A 28 -7.83 -3.43 -6.60
C MET A 28 -7.26 -3.73 -7.98
N GLU A 29 -8.08 -3.78 -9.03
CA GLU A 29 -7.62 -3.92 -10.42
C GLU A 29 -6.69 -2.77 -10.82
N GLU A 30 -7.03 -1.53 -10.46
CA GLU A 30 -6.21 -0.35 -10.74
C GLU A 30 -4.91 -0.34 -9.93
N ILE A 31 -4.94 -0.80 -8.66
CA ILE A 31 -3.73 -1.01 -7.85
C ILE A 31 -2.84 -2.06 -8.52
N ARG A 32 -3.39 -3.23 -8.87
CA ARG A 32 -2.66 -4.32 -9.53
C ARG A 32 -2.03 -3.83 -10.84
N LYS A 33 -2.79 -3.08 -11.64
CA LYS A 33 -2.31 -2.48 -12.89
C LYS A 33 -1.17 -1.49 -12.63
N GLY A 34 -1.34 -0.57 -11.69
CA GLY A 34 -0.30 0.41 -11.33
C GLY A 34 0.97 -0.25 -10.81
N LEU A 35 0.86 -1.32 -10.01
CA LEU A 35 2.01 -2.10 -9.55
C LEU A 35 2.76 -2.75 -10.72
N LYS A 36 2.05 -3.38 -11.66
CA LYS A 36 2.65 -3.97 -12.87
C LYS A 36 3.33 -2.92 -13.74
N GLU A 37 2.67 -1.78 -13.96
CA GLU A 37 3.20 -0.67 -14.78
C GLU A 37 4.40 0.02 -14.12
N SER A 38 4.46 0.06 -12.78
CA SER A 38 5.60 0.64 -12.07
C SER A 38 6.91 -0.10 -12.32
N GLY A 39 6.84 -1.40 -12.68
CA GLY A 39 8.00 -2.28 -12.84
C GLY A 39 8.79 -2.54 -11.56
N ARG A 40 8.36 -1.99 -10.41
CA ARG A 40 9.04 -2.14 -9.12
C ARG A 40 8.60 -3.42 -8.42
N PRO A 41 9.47 -4.02 -7.59
CA PRO A 41 9.06 -5.09 -6.71
C PRO A 41 7.94 -4.63 -5.76
N TYR A 42 6.98 -5.48 -5.45
CA TYR A 42 5.89 -5.12 -4.53
C TYR A 42 5.50 -6.25 -3.59
N LEU A 43 5.12 -5.84 -2.37
CA LEU A 43 4.45 -6.69 -1.39
C LEU A 43 3.05 -6.14 -1.13
N TRP A 44 2.03 -6.89 -1.49
CA TRP A 44 0.64 -6.46 -1.35
C TRP A 44 -0.15 -7.36 -0.40
N VAL A 45 -0.70 -6.77 0.65
CA VAL A 45 -1.61 -7.45 1.57
C VAL A 45 -3.04 -7.40 1.02
N VAL A 46 -3.59 -8.56 0.66
CA VAL A 46 -4.97 -8.74 0.19
C VAL A 46 -5.67 -9.73 1.11
N ARG A 47 -6.57 -9.24 1.95
CA ARG A 47 -7.21 -10.06 2.98
C ARG A 47 -8.22 -11.04 2.37
N LYS A 48 -8.25 -12.26 2.90
CA LYS A 48 -9.16 -13.35 2.46
C LYS A 48 -10.65 -13.03 2.66
N ASP A 49 -10.98 -12.14 3.60
CA ASP A 49 -12.36 -11.72 3.88
C ASP A 49 -12.85 -10.58 2.97
N ASN A 50 -11.99 -10.02 2.12
CA ASN A 50 -12.42 -9.09 1.08
C ASN A 50 -13.05 -9.87 -0.09
N LYS A 51 -14.39 -10.00 -0.08
CA LYS A 51 -15.15 -10.68 -1.15
C LYS A 51 -14.96 -10.08 -2.55
N GLU A 52 -14.48 -8.84 -2.64
CA GLU A 52 -14.17 -8.19 -3.90
C GLU A 52 -12.80 -8.63 -4.49
N ALA A 53 -12.06 -9.48 -3.75
CA ALA A 53 -10.73 -9.97 -4.10
C ALA A 53 -10.70 -11.30 -4.84
N GLU A 54 -11.85 -11.83 -5.26
CA GLU A 54 -11.96 -13.14 -5.93
C GLU A 54 -11.04 -13.30 -7.16
N SER A 55 -10.56 -12.22 -7.78
CA SER A 55 -9.64 -12.27 -8.92
C SER A 55 -8.16 -12.14 -8.55
N ILE A 56 -7.81 -12.04 -7.27
CA ILE A 56 -6.44 -11.91 -6.77
C ILE A 56 -6.22 -12.99 -5.72
N GLU A 57 -5.49 -14.04 -6.11
CA GLU A 57 -5.15 -15.12 -5.20
C GLU A 57 -4.17 -14.60 -4.14
N PRO A 58 -4.52 -14.65 -2.85
CA PRO A 58 -3.55 -14.49 -1.78
C PRO A 58 -2.51 -15.61 -1.94
N GLU A 59 -1.23 -15.31 -1.74
CA GLU A 59 -0.11 -16.24 -1.93
C GLU A 59 0.36 -16.36 -3.41
N GLU A 60 -0.10 -15.47 -4.30
CA GLU A 60 0.52 -15.26 -5.61
C GLU A 60 1.93 -14.66 -5.44
N GLN A 61 2.95 -15.39 -5.86
CA GLN A 61 4.34 -14.96 -5.84
C GLN A 61 4.99 -15.13 -7.22
N ASP A 62 5.57 -14.06 -7.72
CA ASP A 62 6.47 -14.09 -8.87
C ASP A 62 7.80 -13.35 -8.53
N GLN A 63 8.67 -13.18 -9.53
CA GLN A 63 9.97 -12.50 -9.32
C GLN A 63 9.83 -11.05 -8.83
N LYS A 64 8.73 -10.37 -9.20
CA LYS A 64 8.47 -8.94 -8.94
C LYS A 64 7.41 -8.72 -7.88
N GLY A 65 6.43 -9.60 -7.73
CA GLY A 65 5.29 -9.42 -6.83
C GLY A 65 5.17 -10.53 -5.79
N MET A 66 4.79 -10.14 -4.58
CA MET A 66 4.34 -11.05 -3.54
C MET A 66 3.00 -10.56 -2.99
N VAL A 67 1.96 -11.37 -3.11
CA VAL A 67 0.63 -11.09 -2.54
C VAL A 67 0.43 -12.00 -1.34
N VAL A 68 0.05 -11.45 -0.19
CA VAL A 68 -0.16 -12.22 1.03
C VAL A 68 -1.48 -11.85 1.69
N ALA A 69 -2.09 -12.78 2.42
CA ALA A 69 -3.30 -12.47 3.19
C ALA A 69 -3.02 -11.62 4.42
N TRP A 70 -1.82 -11.76 4.98
CA TRP A 70 -1.39 -11.08 6.20
C TRP A 70 0.13 -11.03 6.29
N CYS A 71 0.67 -9.99 6.93
CA CYS A 71 2.06 -9.90 7.33
C CYS A 71 2.20 -9.05 8.59
N SER A 72 3.34 -9.15 9.28
CA SER A 72 3.70 -8.21 10.34
C SER A 72 4.11 -6.86 9.74
N GLN A 73 3.17 -5.91 9.65
CA GLN A 73 3.35 -4.60 9.01
C GLN A 73 4.59 -3.85 9.55
N ILE A 74 4.77 -3.81 10.87
CA ILE A 74 5.94 -3.19 11.51
C ILE A 74 7.25 -3.81 11.00
N ARG A 75 7.33 -5.15 10.90
CA ARG A 75 8.54 -5.82 10.40
C ARG A 75 8.79 -5.53 8.92
N VAL A 76 7.73 -5.36 8.13
CA VAL A 76 7.83 -4.99 6.72
C VAL A 76 8.32 -3.55 6.58
N LEU A 77 7.72 -2.60 7.28
CA LEU A 77 8.07 -1.19 7.20
C LEU A 77 9.51 -0.91 7.69
N ASN A 78 10.00 -1.66 8.68
CA ASN A 78 11.38 -1.54 9.16
C ASN A 78 12.41 -2.29 8.29
N HIS A 79 11.98 -2.92 7.19
CA HIS A 79 12.89 -3.64 6.33
C HIS A 79 13.54 -2.71 5.29
N ALA A 80 14.86 -2.72 5.17
CA ALA A 80 15.62 -1.80 4.30
C ALA A 80 15.17 -1.83 2.82
N ALA A 81 14.72 -3.00 2.33
CA ALA A 81 14.17 -3.11 0.97
C ALA A 81 12.91 -2.27 0.71
N VAL A 82 12.14 -1.89 1.73
CA VAL A 82 10.90 -1.12 1.57
C VAL A 82 11.23 0.36 1.38
N GLY A 83 10.85 0.91 0.24
CA GLY A 83 11.07 2.32 -0.06
C GLY A 83 9.80 3.16 -0.15
N CYS A 84 8.62 2.54 -0.18
CA CYS A 84 7.35 3.26 -0.27
C CYS A 84 6.22 2.42 0.30
N PHE A 85 5.28 3.09 1.00
CA PHE A 85 4.08 2.48 1.54
C PHE A 85 2.82 3.07 0.91
N VAL A 86 2.01 2.25 0.24
CA VAL A 86 0.67 2.63 -0.24
C VAL A 86 -0.35 2.23 0.82
N THR A 87 -1.07 3.21 1.36
CA THR A 87 -2.01 2.97 2.46
C THR A 87 -3.24 3.85 2.42
N HIS A 88 -4.31 3.34 3.03
CA HIS A 88 -5.52 4.10 3.35
C HIS A 88 -5.32 5.20 4.40
N CYS A 89 -4.16 5.29 5.04
CA CYS A 89 -3.86 6.29 6.09
C CYS A 89 -4.70 6.16 7.36
N GLY A 90 -5.07 4.94 7.76
CA GLY A 90 -5.52 4.69 9.13
C GLY A 90 -4.43 5.05 10.14
N TRP A 91 -4.81 5.58 11.31
CA TRP A 91 -3.86 6.18 12.26
C TRP A 91 -2.68 5.28 12.64
N ASN A 92 -2.93 4.00 12.96
CA ASN A 92 -1.85 3.07 13.33
C ASN A 92 -0.83 2.88 12.19
N SER A 93 -1.31 2.65 10.96
CA SER A 93 -0.44 2.54 9.78
C SER A 93 0.34 3.82 9.52
N THR A 94 -0.27 4.99 9.75
CA THR A 94 0.39 6.28 9.61
C THR A 94 1.53 6.42 10.60
N VAL A 95 1.29 6.15 11.89
CA VAL A 95 2.31 6.24 12.94
C VAL A 95 3.46 5.25 12.68
N GLU A 96 3.15 4.01 12.29
CA GLU A 96 4.18 3.02 11.96
C GLU A 96 5.05 3.45 10.77
N SER A 97 4.46 4.05 9.74
CA SER A 97 5.21 4.55 8.58
C SER A 97 6.12 5.71 8.93
N VAL A 98 5.63 6.64 9.75
CA VAL A 98 6.41 7.79 10.24
C VAL A 98 7.58 7.30 11.09
N ALA A 99 7.33 6.38 12.03
CA ALA A 99 8.36 5.82 12.88
C ALA A 99 9.44 5.06 12.10
N ALA A 100 9.06 4.38 11.01
CA ALA A 100 9.98 3.69 10.12
C ALA A 100 10.67 4.61 9.10
N GLY A 101 10.28 5.88 9.00
CA GLY A 101 10.82 6.82 8.01
C GLY A 101 10.45 6.49 6.56
N VAL A 102 9.35 5.74 6.33
CA VAL A 102 8.96 5.28 4.99
C VAL A 102 8.00 6.28 4.34
N PRO A 103 8.33 6.81 3.14
CA PRO A 103 7.44 7.68 2.38
C PRO A 103 6.14 6.97 1.99
N THR A 104 5.03 7.71 2.01
CA THR A 104 3.69 7.13 1.87
C THR A 104 2.92 7.66 0.67
N VAL A 105 2.30 6.77 -0.12
CA VAL A 105 1.22 7.12 -1.05
C VAL A 105 -0.11 6.98 -0.32
N CYS A 106 -0.74 8.13 -0.07
CA CYS A 106 -1.96 8.23 0.71
C CYS A 106 -3.19 8.04 -0.18
N VAL A 107 -3.99 7.01 0.13
CA VAL A 107 -5.15 6.57 -0.63
C VAL A 107 -6.36 6.48 0.32
N PRO A 108 -6.78 7.59 0.96
CA PRO A 108 -7.81 7.56 1.99
C PRO A 108 -9.14 7.07 1.43
N GLN A 109 -9.89 6.34 2.23
CA GLN A 109 -11.20 5.81 1.84
C GLN A 109 -12.33 6.45 2.65
N TRP A 110 -12.29 6.44 3.98
CA TRP A 110 -13.37 6.93 4.85
C TRP A 110 -12.84 7.47 6.19
N THR A 111 -13.69 8.18 6.93
CA THR A 111 -13.42 8.64 8.31
C THR A 111 -12.27 9.67 8.40
N ASP A 112 -11.34 9.49 9.33
CA ASP A 112 -10.21 10.37 9.67
C ASP A 112 -9.04 10.27 8.67
N GLN A 113 -9.07 9.26 7.79
CA GLN A 113 -8.02 8.96 6.82
C GLN A 113 -7.69 10.16 5.91
N GLY A 114 -8.69 10.99 5.59
CA GLY A 114 -8.49 12.20 4.80
C GLY A 114 -7.60 13.23 5.51
N THR A 115 -7.79 13.42 6.82
CA THR A 115 -6.97 14.30 7.65
C THR A 115 -5.56 13.73 7.81
N ASN A 116 -5.44 12.43 8.07
CA ASN A 116 -4.13 11.77 8.17
C ASN A 116 -3.34 11.87 6.85
N ALA A 117 -4.02 11.70 5.71
CA ALA A 117 -3.42 11.87 4.39
C ALA A 117 -2.99 13.32 4.12
N TRP A 118 -3.73 14.30 4.63
CA TRP A 118 -3.35 15.71 4.55
C TRP A 118 -2.11 16.01 5.42
N LEU A 119 -2.07 15.52 6.67
CA LEU A 119 -0.90 15.66 7.54
C LEU A 119 0.35 15.05 6.90
N MET A 120 0.24 13.82 6.40
CA MET A 120 1.36 13.13 5.74
C MET A 120 1.91 13.90 4.55
N ALA A 121 1.03 14.51 3.73
CA ALA A 121 1.45 15.14 2.48
C ALA A 121 1.84 16.61 2.63
N GLU A 122 1.07 17.39 3.39
CA GLU A 122 1.19 18.85 3.43
C GLU A 122 1.99 19.33 4.64
N GLU A 123 1.83 18.68 5.80
CA GLU A 123 2.46 19.12 7.06
C GLU A 123 3.81 18.44 7.28
N TRP A 124 3.86 17.11 7.14
CA TRP A 124 5.06 16.33 7.47
C TRP A 124 5.98 16.08 6.27
N GLY A 125 5.50 16.32 5.04
CA GLY A 125 6.29 16.06 3.82
C GLY A 125 6.69 14.59 3.65
N MET A 126 5.98 13.66 4.29
CA MET A 126 6.27 12.23 4.30
C MET A 126 5.41 11.43 3.32
N GLY A 127 4.61 12.09 2.48
CA GLY A 127 3.77 11.39 1.54
C GLY A 127 3.20 12.24 0.41
N VAL A 128 2.51 11.55 -0.48
CA VAL A 128 1.75 12.17 -1.57
C VAL A 128 0.35 11.62 -1.58
N ARG A 129 -0.63 12.49 -1.79
CA ARG A 129 -2.02 12.06 -1.96
C ARG A 129 -2.23 11.55 -3.38
N GLY A 130 -2.84 10.37 -3.50
CA GLY A 130 -3.42 9.95 -4.77
C GLY A 130 -4.43 10.99 -5.26
N ARG A 131 -4.90 10.90 -6.51
CA ARG A 131 -6.09 11.65 -6.96
C ARG A 131 -7.30 10.74 -7.09
N SER A 132 -8.41 11.10 -6.45
CA SER A 132 -9.68 10.41 -6.61
C SER A 132 -10.33 10.94 -7.89
N THR A 133 -10.76 10.01 -8.74
CA THR A 133 -11.58 10.33 -9.91
C THR A 133 -13.03 10.54 -9.48
N ALA A 134 -13.87 11.15 -10.33
CA ALA A 134 -15.32 11.28 -10.11
C ALA A 134 -16.05 9.94 -9.83
N ARG A 135 -15.37 8.81 -10.04
CA ARG A 135 -15.85 7.45 -9.77
C ARG A 135 -15.26 6.84 -8.48
N ALA A 136 -14.71 7.67 -7.58
CA ALA A 136 -14.09 7.28 -6.31
C ALA A 136 -12.93 6.27 -6.43
N CYS A 137 -12.18 6.31 -7.53
CA CYS A 137 -11.01 5.46 -7.77
C CYS A 137 -9.74 6.31 -7.82
N TRP A 138 -8.67 5.87 -7.14
CA TRP A 138 -7.41 6.60 -7.04
C TRP A 138 -6.46 6.27 -8.20
N ARG A 139 -5.73 7.28 -8.72
CA ARG A 139 -4.68 7.13 -9.75
C ARG A 139 -3.36 7.77 -9.33
N GLY A 140 -2.25 7.21 -9.80
CA GLY A 140 -0.90 7.78 -9.69
C GLY A 140 -0.71 9.00 -10.60
N ARG A 141 0.26 9.87 -10.27
CA ARG A 141 0.72 10.93 -11.18
C ARG A 141 1.62 10.30 -12.26
N SER A 142 1.26 10.51 -13.53
CA SER A 142 2.16 10.37 -14.68
C SER A 142 3.14 11.52 -14.73
#